data_AF-A0A7S4K4I7-F1
#
_entry.id   AF-A0A7S4K4I7-F1
#
_cell.length_a   1.000
_cell.length_b   1.000
_cell.length_c   1.000
_cell.angle_alpha   90.00
_cell.angle_beta   90.00
_cell.angle_gamma   90.00
#
_symmetry.space_group_name_H-M   'P 1'
#
loop_
_entity.id
_entity.type
_entity.pdbx_description
1 polymer ?
#
loop_
_entity_poly.entity_id
_entity_poly.type
_entity_poly.pdbx_seq_one_letter_code
_entity_poly.pdbx_strand_id
1 'polypeptide(L)'
;MNNPSSHPRNEPGTQNPCTPRQTRVEEEVAVFETFASVVQRKFADASNLERLDSLYKSPAYSREKATLTAINNNGMAWGLGIGLGTFVALRKAPPAIVRYMRSSRRSQMERANSAYNFNASATQSPFERSAPDQHRRPGIIFRTFKLGLDMFASMSVAMYFSVFFADRKKLLRDISEVPLVEGRSLISDELCSDFIQTYQEISKETWSTYRGKSDVIDGIENFVLNCKKRELFEAQVRAERGLKPGGTAEHLSIPPPGVPRDLDVSVGDTPHHLSFEEFDGDLEAVNDKNNLVSDWRSFDDFEGDRPGDK
;
A
#
# COMPACT_ATOMS: atom_id res chain seq x y z
N MET A 1 6.38 55.92 -41.04
CA MET A 1 5.98 55.36 -39.74
C MET A 1 6.06 53.84 -39.85
N ASN A 2 7.19 53.25 -39.47
CA ASN A 2 7.39 51.80 -39.49
C ASN A 2 7.44 51.31 -38.04
N ASN A 3 6.51 50.43 -37.69
CA ASN A 3 6.36 49.89 -36.35
C ASN A 3 7.13 48.55 -36.28
N PRO A 4 8.19 48.42 -35.46
CA PRO A 4 8.95 47.19 -35.37
C PRO A 4 8.19 46.18 -34.50
N SER A 5 7.74 45.10 -35.13
CA SER A 5 7.17 43.92 -34.46
C SER A 5 8.25 43.23 -33.63
N SER A 6 8.09 43.25 -32.31
CA SER A 6 8.96 42.54 -31.36
C SER A 6 8.37 41.16 -31.10
N HIS A 7 8.90 40.14 -31.79
CA HIS A 7 8.67 38.75 -31.40
C HIS A 7 9.49 38.44 -30.14
N PRO A 8 8.86 37.96 -29.05
CA PRO A 8 9.59 37.49 -27.89
C PRO A 8 10.41 36.26 -28.27
N ARG A 9 11.72 36.34 -28.07
CA ARG A 9 12.65 35.22 -28.18
C ARG A 9 12.32 34.26 -27.04
N ASN A 10 11.72 33.13 -27.34
CA ASN A 10 11.63 32.01 -26.39
C ASN A 10 13.06 31.54 -26.11
N GLU A 11 13.60 31.90 -24.94
CA GLU A 11 14.86 31.33 -24.49
C GLU A 11 14.65 29.84 -24.24
N PRO A 12 15.49 28.95 -24.80
CA PRO A 12 15.42 27.52 -24.52
C PRO A 12 15.70 27.35 -23.02
N GLY A 13 14.65 27.03 -22.27
CA GLY A 13 14.73 26.79 -20.84
C GLY A 13 15.83 25.77 -20.56
N THR A 14 16.80 26.17 -19.75
CA THR A 14 17.91 25.35 -19.30
C THR A 14 17.34 24.12 -18.59
N GLN A 15 17.26 23.00 -19.31
CA GLN A 15 16.88 21.72 -18.72
C GLN A 15 18.02 21.34 -17.78
N ASN A 16 17.77 21.39 -16.47
CA ASN A 16 18.71 20.90 -15.49
C ASN A 16 18.95 19.41 -15.78
N PRO A 17 20.22 18.96 -15.89
CA PRO A 17 20.51 17.56 -16.20
C PRO A 17 19.91 16.67 -15.11
N CYS A 18 18.98 15.79 -15.48
CA CYS A 18 18.45 14.77 -14.59
C CYS A 18 19.61 13.95 -14.00
N THR A 19 19.60 13.77 -12.68
CA THR A 19 20.61 12.95 -12.02
C THR A 19 20.39 11.47 -12.37
N PRO A 20 21.45 10.64 -12.51
CA PRO A 20 21.33 9.20 -12.80
C PRO A 20 20.48 8.41 -11.79
N ARG A 21 20.25 8.96 -10.59
CA ARG A 21 19.38 8.34 -9.58
C ARG A 21 17.90 8.52 -9.92
N GLN A 22 17.52 9.70 -10.43
CA GLN A 22 16.14 10.02 -10.75
C GLN A 22 15.65 9.17 -11.93
N THR A 23 16.47 9.03 -12.97
CA THR A 23 16.16 8.18 -14.13
C THR A 23 15.92 6.72 -13.72
N ARG A 24 16.67 6.23 -12.72
CA ARG A 24 16.52 4.88 -12.19
C ARG A 24 15.18 4.65 -11.48
N VAL A 25 14.74 5.63 -10.68
CA VAL A 25 13.44 5.54 -9.99
C VAL A 25 12.30 5.63 -10.99
N GLU A 26 12.41 6.51 -11.99
CA GLU A 26 11.40 6.66 -13.05
C GLU A 26 11.22 5.38 -13.86
N GLU A 27 12.32 4.71 -14.24
CA GLU A 27 12.29 3.41 -14.93
C GLU A 27 11.71 2.30 -14.05
N GLU A 28 12.11 2.22 -12.78
CA GLU A 28 11.56 1.22 -11.84
C GLU A 28 10.05 1.37 -11.68
N VAL A 29 9.58 2.62 -11.53
CA VAL A 29 8.16 2.95 -11.46
C VAL A 29 7.45 2.58 -12.76
N ALA A 30 8.04 2.83 -13.93
CA ALA A 30 7.45 2.45 -15.21
C ALA A 30 7.28 0.93 -15.35
N VAL A 31 8.30 0.14 -14.94
CA VAL A 31 8.19 -1.32 -14.92
C VAL A 31 7.08 -1.76 -13.98
N PHE A 32 7.05 -1.22 -12.75
CA PHE A 32 5.99 -1.55 -11.79
C PHE A 32 4.59 -1.19 -12.30
N GLU A 33 4.41 0.00 -12.87
CA GLU A 33 3.14 0.46 -13.46
C GLU A 33 2.66 -0.49 -14.56
N THR A 34 3.58 -1.02 -15.38
CA THR A 34 3.28 -2.01 -16.42
C THR A 34 2.66 -3.28 -15.81
N PHE A 35 3.28 -3.87 -14.79
CA PHE A 35 2.72 -5.06 -14.12
C PHE A 35 1.46 -4.76 -13.30
N ALA A 36 1.39 -3.58 -12.66
CA ALA A 36 0.20 -3.15 -11.95
C ALA A 36 -1.00 -3.02 -12.89
N SER A 37 -0.78 -2.56 -14.13
CA SER A 37 -1.83 -2.48 -15.15
C SER A 37 -2.39 -3.85 -15.52
N VAL A 38 -1.57 -4.90 -15.56
CA VAL A 38 -2.02 -6.29 -15.79
C VAL A 38 -2.97 -6.74 -14.69
N VAL A 39 -2.60 -6.51 -13.43
CA VAL A 39 -3.44 -6.82 -12.27
C VAL A 39 -4.75 -6.02 -12.33
N GLN A 40 -4.66 -4.71 -12.58
CA GLN A 40 -5.85 -3.86 -12.69
C GLN A 40 -6.79 -4.35 -13.80
N ARG A 41 -6.27 -4.70 -14.98
CA ARG A 41 -7.08 -5.20 -16.09
C ARG A 41 -7.84 -6.48 -15.73
N LYS A 42 -7.19 -7.42 -15.02
CA LYS A 42 -7.82 -8.69 -14.60
C LYS A 42 -8.85 -8.52 -13.50
N PHE A 43 -8.61 -7.62 -12.55
CA PHE A 43 -9.41 -7.48 -11.33
C PHE A 43 -10.35 -6.26 -11.28
N ALA A 44 -10.27 -5.32 -12.23
CA ALA A 44 -11.14 -4.14 -12.25
C ALA A 44 -12.56 -4.41 -12.78
N ASP A 45 -12.76 -5.49 -13.54
CA ASP A 45 -14.08 -5.87 -14.04
C ASP A 45 -14.92 -6.49 -12.92
N ALA A 46 -16.03 -5.85 -12.57
CA ALA A 46 -16.94 -6.30 -11.52
C ALA A 46 -17.51 -7.70 -11.78
N SER A 47 -17.70 -8.08 -13.06
CA SER A 47 -18.18 -9.41 -13.42
C SER A 47 -17.13 -10.49 -13.12
N ASN A 48 -15.85 -10.18 -13.36
CA ASN A 48 -14.74 -11.04 -12.98
C ASN A 48 -14.63 -11.17 -11.46
N LEU A 49 -14.86 -10.09 -10.70
CA LEU A 49 -14.82 -10.12 -9.23
C LEU A 49 -15.86 -11.07 -8.62
N GLU A 50 -17.09 -11.13 -9.16
CA GLU A 50 -18.10 -12.07 -8.67
C GLU A 50 -17.71 -13.53 -8.95
N ARG A 51 -17.19 -13.80 -10.16
CA ARG A 51 -16.65 -15.13 -10.52
C ARG A 51 -15.49 -15.52 -9.60
N LEU A 52 -14.55 -14.60 -9.37
CA LEU A 52 -13.39 -14.80 -8.52
C LEU A 52 -13.80 -15.04 -7.07
N ASP A 53 -14.75 -14.28 -6.52
CA ASP A 53 -15.27 -14.48 -5.15
C ASP A 53 -15.94 -15.87 -5.01
N SER A 54 -16.71 -16.28 -6.02
CA SER A 54 -17.31 -17.62 -6.06
C SER A 54 -16.25 -18.73 -6.10
N LEU A 55 -15.23 -18.59 -6.96
CA LEU A 55 -14.12 -19.54 -7.05
C LEU A 55 -13.33 -19.59 -5.75
N TYR A 56 -13.05 -18.44 -5.14
CA TYR A 56 -12.25 -18.31 -3.93
C TYR A 56 -12.93 -18.88 -2.67
N LYS A 57 -14.25 -19.10 -2.71
CA LYS A 57 -14.98 -19.86 -1.68
C LYS A 57 -14.72 -21.37 -1.75
N SER A 58 -14.19 -21.88 -2.86
CA SER A 58 -13.86 -23.30 -3.01
C SER A 58 -12.74 -23.72 -2.05
N PRO A 59 -12.83 -24.91 -1.42
CA PRO A 59 -11.76 -25.41 -0.55
C PRO A 59 -10.44 -25.66 -1.29
N ALA A 60 -10.45 -25.72 -2.63
CA ALA A 60 -9.26 -25.90 -3.47
C ALA A 60 -8.23 -24.76 -3.33
N TYR A 61 -8.66 -23.56 -2.92
CA TYR A 61 -7.81 -22.36 -2.72
C TYR A 61 -7.55 -22.05 -1.24
N SER A 62 -7.89 -22.97 -0.33
CA SER A 62 -7.77 -22.74 1.12
C SER A 62 -6.36 -22.39 1.58
N ARG A 63 -5.33 -22.91 0.91
CA ARG A 63 -3.92 -22.67 1.23
C ARG A 63 -3.42 -21.32 0.76
N GLU A 64 -3.71 -20.94 -0.48
CA GLU A 64 -3.50 -19.58 -0.96
C GLU A 64 -4.20 -18.57 -0.04
N LYS A 65 -5.44 -18.85 0.37
CA LYS A 65 -6.18 -18.00 1.31
C LYS A 65 -5.48 -17.84 2.65
N ALA A 66 -4.94 -18.92 3.20
CA ALA A 66 -4.17 -18.86 4.43
C ALA A 66 -2.92 -17.97 4.27
N THR A 67 -2.21 -18.10 3.16
CA THR A 67 -1.04 -17.27 2.82
C THR A 67 -1.42 -15.79 2.67
N LEU A 68 -2.44 -15.47 1.86
CA LEU A 68 -2.91 -14.09 1.65
C LEU A 68 -3.44 -13.44 2.93
N THR A 69 -4.12 -14.21 3.79
CA THR A 69 -4.58 -13.73 5.09
C THR A 69 -3.40 -13.44 6.03
N ALA A 70 -2.37 -14.29 6.02
CA ALA A 70 -1.16 -14.08 6.81
C ALA A 70 -0.38 -12.83 6.36
N ILE A 71 -0.41 -12.52 5.06
CA ILE A 71 0.18 -11.30 4.49
C ILE A 71 -0.56 -10.05 4.99
N ASN A 72 -1.89 -10.05 4.90
CA ASN A 72 -2.70 -8.86 5.19
C ASN A 72 -2.74 -8.50 6.69
N ASN A 73 -2.66 -9.50 7.58
CA ASN A 73 -2.87 -9.29 9.01
C ASN A 73 -1.83 -8.37 9.69
N ASN A 74 -0.59 -8.32 9.20
CA ASN A 74 0.47 -7.58 9.89
C ASN A 74 0.26 -6.06 9.84
N GLY A 75 0.04 -5.49 8.66
CA GLY A 75 -0.16 -4.04 8.51
C GLY A 75 -1.47 -3.58 9.15
N MET A 76 -2.56 -4.33 8.92
CA MET A 76 -3.88 -3.99 9.47
C MET A 76 -3.91 -4.00 11.00
N ALA A 77 -3.25 -4.97 11.66
CA ALA A 77 -3.23 -5.04 13.12
C ALA A 77 -2.57 -3.80 13.75
N TRP A 78 -1.43 -3.36 13.20
CA TRP A 78 -0.73 -2.16 13.65
C TRP A 78 -1.55 -0.89 13.39
N GLY A 79 -2.11 -0.74 12.19
CA GLY A 79 -2.94 0.40 11.87
C GLY A 79 -4.20 0.49 12.74
N LEU A 80 -4.87 -0.64 13.00
CA LEU A 80 -6.00 -0.68 13.94
C LEU A 80 -5.60 -0.28 15.35
N GLY A 81 -4.45 -0.76 15.85
CA GLY A 81 -3.92 -0.37 17.15
C GLY A 81 -3.69 1.14 17.27
N ILE A 82 -3.06 1.75 16.27
CA ILE A 82 -2.79 3.20 16.23
C ILE A 82 -4.10 3.99 16.07
N GLY A 83 -5.04 3.51 15.25
CA GLY A 83 -6.37 4.10 15.08
C GLY A 83 -7.13 4.16 16.40
N LEU A 84 -7.17 3.04 17.14
CA LEU A 84 -7.79 2.98 18.47
C LEU A 84 -7.09 3.91 19.46
N GLY A 85 -5.75 3.96 19.45
CA GLY A 85 -4.97 4.88 20.27
C GLY A 85 -5.32 6.35 19.99
N THR A 86 -5.39 6.72 18.71
CA THR A 86 -5.75 8.07 18.25
C THR A 86 -7.16 8.43 18.68
N PHE A 87 -8.12 7.51 18.54
CA PHE A 87 -9.49 7.71 18.98
C PHE A 87 -9.59 7.97 20.49
N VAL A 88 -8.90 7.15 21.29
CA VAL A 88 -8.84 7.33 22.74
C VAL A 88 -8.18 8.66 23.10
N ALA A 89 -7.10 9.03 22.42
CA ALA A 89 -6.41 10.30 22.62
C ALA A 89 -7.32 11.50 22.30
N LEU A 90 -8.01 11.52 21.16
CA LEU A 90 -8.95 12.60 20.79
C LEU A 90 -10.09 12.77 21.81
N ARG A 91 -10.52 11.68 22.45
CA ARG A 91 -11.55 11.73 23.50
C ARG A 91 -11.02 12.14 24.87
N LYS A 92 -9.83 11.71 25.25
CA LYS A 92 -9.29 11.89 26.60
C LYS A 92 -8.38 13.12 26.73
N ALA A 93 -7.76 13.57 25.63
CA ALA A 93 -6.83 14.69 25.64
C ALA A 93 -7.51 16.03 25.97
N PRO A 94 -8.65 16.44 25.38
CA PRO A 94 -9.24 17.73 25.70
C PRO A 94 -9.53 17.94 27.20
N PRO A 95 -10.19 17.01 27.93
CA PRO A 95 -10.39 17.20 29.37
C PRO A 95 -9.08 17.11 30.17
N ALA A 96 -8.09 16.33 29.72
CA ALA A 96 -6.78 16.27 30.37
C ALA A 96 -6.01 17.59 30.23
N ILE A 97 -5.99 18.18 29.03
CA ILE A 97 -5.37 19.48 28.75
C ILE A 97 -6.04 20.59 29.56
N VAL A 98 -7.38 20.61 29.62
CA VAL A 98 -8.11 21.60 30.43
C VAL A 98 -7.80 21.46 31.92
N ARG A 99 -7.72 20.23 32.45
CA ARG A 99 -7.31 19.98 33.85
C ARG A 99 -5.87 20.44 34.09
N TYR A 100 -4.96 20.12 33.18
CA TYR A 100 -3.56 20.52 33.24
C TYR A 100 -3.41 22.05 33.27
N MET A 101 -4.05 22.76 32.34
CA MET A 101 -4.02 24.24 32.30
C MET A 101 -4.64 24.88 33.55
N ARG A 102 -5.73 24.31 34.10
CA ARG A 102 -6.31 24.78 35.36
C ARG A 102 -5.37 24.56 36.55
N SER A 103 -4.68 23.42 36.61
CA SER A 103 -3.72 23.13 37.68
C SER A 103 -2.51 24.05 37.64
N SER A 104 -1.98 24.33 36.44
CA SER A 104 -0.84 25.23 36.24
C SER A 104 -1.16 26.69 36.59
N ARG A 105 -2.38 27.16 36.30
CA ARG A 105 -2.80 28.51 36.73
C ARG A 105 -2.92 28.63 38.25
N ARG A 106 -3.35 27.58 38.95
CA ARG A 106 -3.43 27.59 40.42
C ARG A 106 -2.05 27.70 41.04
N SER A 107 -1.07 26.93 40.56
CA SER A 107 0.29 27.00 41.09
C SER A 107 0.99 28.33 40.79
N GLN A 108 0.67 29.00 39.67
CA GLN A 108 1.14 30.36 39.41
C GLN A 108 0.50 31.40 40.34
N MET A 109 -0.80 31.30 40.62
CA MET A 109 -1.48 32.22 41.55
C MET A 109 -1.00 32.03 43.01
N GLU A 110 -0.74 30.80 43.44
CA GLU A 110 -0.17 30.55 44.77
C GLU A 110 1.22 31.17 44.94
N ARG A 111 2.07 31.12 43.90
CA ARG A 111 3.38 31.79 43.92
C ARG A 111 3.27 33.31 43.91
N ALA A 112 2.35 33.88 43.13
CA ALA A 112 2.12 35.32 43.11
C ALA A 112 1.60 35.85 44.46
N ASN A 113 0.72 35.10 45.12
CA ASN A 113 0.19 35.47 46.44
C ASN A 113 1.21 35.27 47.58
N SER A 114 2.15 34.32 47.45
CA SER A 114 3.19 34.11 48.47
C SER A 114 4.25 35.24 48.53
N ALA A 115 4.33 36.12 47.53
CA ALA A 115 5.28 37.24 47.50
C ALA A 115 4.71 38.55 48.09
N TYR A 116 3.40 38.63 48.35
CA TYR A 116 2.72 39.79 48.92
C TYR A 116 2.19 39.50 50.33
N ASN A 117 3.07 39.13 51.26
CA ASN A 117 2.78 39.26 52.69
C ASN A 117 3.03 40.72 53.12
N PHE A 118 2.15 41.63 52.71
CA PHE A 118 2.10 42.97 53.27
C PHE A 118 0.87 43.06 54.17
N ASN A 119 1.12 43.25 55.48
CA ASN A 119 0.12 43.47 56.51
C ASN A 119 -0.92 44.51 56.08
N ALA A 120 -2.07 44.05 55.57
CA ALA A 120 -3.20 44.91 55.29
C ALA A 120 -4.46 44.30 55.94
N SER A 121 -4.75 44.80 57.15
CA SER A 121 -6.05 44.68 57.78
C SER A 121 -7.07 45.43 56.92
N ALA A 122 -7.74 44.73 55.99
CA ALA A 122 -8.73 45.32 55.09
C ALA A 122 -10.07 44.58 55.20
N THR A 123 -11.01 45.27 55.85
CA THR A 123 -12.44 45.40 55.58
C THR A 123 -13.04 44.43 54.56
N GLN A 124 -13.88 43.52 55.05
CA GLN A 124 -14.68 42.59 54.25
C GLN A 124 -15.64 43.36 53.34
N SER A 125 -15.35 43.42 52.03
CA SER A 125 -16.37 43.77 51.03
C SER A 125 -17.17 42.51 50.66
N PRO A 126 -18.51 42.57 50.61
CA PRO A 126 -19.34 41.45 50.21
C PRO A 126 -19.21 41.26 48.70
N PHE A 127 -18.21 40.50 48.27
CA PHE A 127 -18.09 40.09 46.87
C PHE A 127 -19.31 39.25 46.48
N GLU A 128 -20.13 39.86 45.66
CA GLU A 128 -21.27 39.30 44.94
C GLU A 128 -20.84 37.97 44.29
N ARG A 129 -21.37 36.86 44.81
CA ARG A 129 -21.16 35.52 44.24
C ARG A 129 -21.78 35.54 42.84
N SER A 130 -20.99 35.85 41.81
CA SER A 130 -21.37 35.63 40.42
C SER A 130 -21.82 34.18 40.33
N ALA A 131 -23.10 33.98 40.00
CA ALA A 131 -23.70 32.67 39.94
C ALA A 131 -22.80 31.75 39.10
N PRO A 132 -22.53 30.50 39.54
CA PRO A 132 -21.65 29.61 38.82
C PRO A 132 -22.14 29.52 37.38
N ASP A 133 -21.31 29.98 36.43
CA ASP A 133 -21.61 29.92 35.00
C ASP A 133 -22.15 28.52 34.68
N GLN A 134 -23.46 28.44 34.46
CA GLN A 134 -24.12 27.21 34.10
C GLN A 134 -23.52 26.80 32.75
N HIS A 135 -22.50 25.95 32.80
CA HIS A 135 -21.84 25.39 31.64
C HIS A 135 -22.92 24.75 30.76
N ARG A 136 -23.33 25.48 29.72
CA ARG A 136 -24.26 24.97 28.70
C ARG A 136 -23.65 23.68 28.17
N ARG A 137 -24.19 22.54 28.61
CA ARG A 137 -23.74 21.24 28.13
C ARG A 137 -23.99 21.23 26.62
N PRO A 138 -23.00 20.88 25.79
CA PRO A 138 -23.21 20.81 24.36
C PRO A 138 -24.34 19.83 24.08
N GLY A 139 -25.28 20.25 23.23
CA GLY A 139 -26.45 19.47 22.83
C GLY A 139 -26.06 18.13 22.22
N ILE A 140 -27.00 17.17 22.23
CA ILE A 140 -26.77 15.79 21.78
C ILE A 140 -26.24 15.75 20.34
N ILE A 141 -26.73 16.63 19.46
CA ILE A 141 -26.33 16.73 18.05
C ILE A 141 -24.84 17.07 17.90
N PHE A 142 -24.31 17.97 18.74
CA PHE A 142 -22.89 18.32 18.68
C PHE A 142 -22.01 17.14 19.13
N ARG A 143 -22.51 16.30 20.06
CA ARG A 143 -21.79 15.12 20.52
C ARG A 143 -21.72 14.03 19.47
N THR A 144 -22.80 13.80 18.72
CA THR A 144 -22.82 12.81 17.64
C THR A 144 -21.93 13.24 16.47
N PHE A 145 -22.00 14.51 16.08
CA PHE A 145 -21.12 15.06 15.04
C PHE A 145 -19.63 14.93 15.43
N LYS A 146 -19.28 15.34 16.65
CA LYS A 146 -17.91 15.19 17.16
C LYS A 146 -17.46 13.72 17.14
N LEU A 147 -18.32 12.79 17.55
CA LEU A 147 -18.01 11.37 17.52
C LEU A 147 -17.73 10.87 16.09
N GLY A 148 -18.55 11.29 15.12
CA GLY A 148 -18.33 10.94 13.72
C GLY A 148 -16.98 11.44 13.20
N LEU A 149 -16.65 12.71 13.49
CA LEU A 149 -15.36 13.29 13.11
C LEU A 149 -14.18 12.58 13.78
N ASP A 150 -14.27 12.29 15.09
CA ASP A 150 -13.24 11.56 15.82
C ASP A 150 -13.04 10.14 15.25
N MET A 151 -14.12 9.44 14.86
CA MET A 151 -14.03 8.14 14.19
C MET A 151 -13.38 8.24 12.81
N PHE A 152 -13.82 9.20 11.99
CA PHE A 152 -13.26 9.41 10.66
C PHE A 152 -11.76 9.70 10.72
N ALA A 153 -11.34 10.67 11.53
CA ALA A 153 -9.93 11.00 11.70
C ALA A 153 -9.10 9.80 12.17
N SER A 154 -9.64 9.02 13.12
CA SER A 154 -8.96 7.83 13.64
C SER A 154 -8.84 6.73 12.59
N MET A 155 -9.87 6.53 11.76
CA MET A 155 -9.85 5.56 10.67
C MET A 155 -8.90 5.97 9.55
N SER A 156 -8.85 7.26 9.18
CA SER A 156 -7.88 7.79 8.22
C SER A 156 -6.45 7.57 8.68
N VAL A 157 -6.16 7.87 9.96
CA VAL A 157 -4.86 7.61 10.57
C VAL A 157 -4.55 6.11 10.61
N ALA A 158 -5.52 5.27 10.97
CA ALA A 158 -5.37 3.81 10.97
C ALA A 158 -5.01 3.27 9.58
N MET A 159 -5.71 3.74 8.53
CA MET A 159 -5.49 3.33 7.16
C MET A 159 -4.10 3.77 6.68
N TYR A 160 -3.73 5.03 6.93
CA TYR A 160 -2.40 5.55 6.61
C TYR A 160 -1.29 4.75 7.27
N PHE A 161 -1.40 4.48 8.58
CA PHE A 161 -0.40 3.68 9.29
C PHE A 161 -0.42 2.20 8.92
N SER A 162 -1.55 1.64 8.51
CA SER A 162 -1.60 0.26 7.99
C SER A 162 -0.74 0.12 6.74
N VAL A 163 -0.79 1.11 5.86
CA VAL A 163 0.02 1.17 4.64
C VAL A 163 1.49 1.43 5.00
N PHE A 164 1.75 2.36 5.93
CA PHE A 164 3.12 2.70 6.35
C PHE A 164 3.86 1.55 7.03
N PHE A 165 3.17 0.79 7.89
CA PHE A 165 3.76 -0.35 8.61
C PHE A 165 3.61 -1.67 7.86
N ALA A 166 3.05 -1.67 6.65
CA ALA A 166 3.15 -2.82 5.78
C ALA A 166 4.62 -3.00 5.38
N ASP A 167 5.26 -4.07 5.88
CA ASP A 167 6.61 -4.45 5.46
C ASP A 167 6.56 -4.83 3.97
N ARG A 168 6.84 -3.84 3.11
CA ARG A 168 6.77 -3.97 1.65
C ARG A 168 7.66 -5.09 1.14
N LYS A 169 8.85 -5.27 1.72
CA LYS A 169 9.79 -6.32 1.32
C LYS A 169 9.21 -7.70 1.64
N LYS A 170 8.66 -7.86 2.85
CA LYS A 170 7.97 -9.10 3.23
C LYS A 170 6.73 -9.34 2.36
N LEU A 171 5.93 -8.31 2.09
CA LEU A 171 4.76 -8.39 1.23
C LEU A 171 5.12 -8.87 -0.18
N LEU A 172 6.09 -8.23 -0.82
CA LEU A 172 6.54 -8.58 -2.17
C LEU A 172 7.14 -9.99 -2.22
N ARG A 173 7.92 -10.37 -1.20
CA ARG A 173 8.46 -11.73 -1.08
C ARG A 173 7.35 -12.76 -0.89
N ASP A 174 6.39 -12.51 0.00
CA ASP A 174 5.32 -13.45 0.28
C ASP A 174 4.36 -13.57 -0.94
N ILE A 175 4.12 -12.48 -1.68
CA ILE A 175 3.39 -12.49 -2.96
C ILE A 175 4.15 -13.28 -4.02
N SER A 176 5.46 -13.08 -4.14
CA SER A 176 6.27 -13.80 -5.13
C SER A 176 6.32 -15.31 -4.88
N GLU A 177 6.12 -15.75 -3.63
CA GLU A 177 5.99 -17.18 -3.27
C GLU A 177 4.62 -17.79 -3.56
N VAL A 178 3.57 -17.00 -3.86
CA VAL A 178 2.20 -17.51 -4.11
C VAL A 178 2.15 -18.61 -5.18
N PRO A 179 2.85 -18.53 -6.33
CA PRO A 179 2.82 -19.62 -7.31
C PRO A 179 3.34 -20.95 -6.81
N LEU A 180 4.15 -20.97 -5.75
CA LEU A 180 4.73 -22.19 -5.20
C LEU A 180 3.80 -22.92 -4.20
N VAL A 181 2.66 -22.32 -3.81
CA VAL A 181 1.79 -22.91 -2.79
C VAL A 181 1.14 -24.21 -3.27
N GLU A 182 0.90 -25.11 -2.32
CA GLU A 182 0.13 -26.32 -2.57
C GLU A 182 -1.32 -26.01 -2.96
N GLY A 183 -1.94 -26.94 -3.69
CA GLY A 183 -3.31 -26.81 -4.17
C GLY A 183 -3.45 -25.98 -5.45
N ARG A 184 -4.63 -25.40 -5.64
CA ARG A 184 -4.87 -24.42 -6.71
C ARG A 184 -4.54 -23.02 -6.21
N SER A 185 -4.02 -22.19 -7.12
CA SER A 185 -3.71 -20.79 -6.86
C SER A 185 -4.44 -19.94 -7.88
N LEU A 186 -5.44 -19.20 -7.43
CA LEU A 186 -6.26 -18.32 -8.26
C LEU A 186 -5.41 -17.20 -8.85
N ILE A 187 -4.53 -16.61 -8.03
CA ILE A 187 -3.57 -15.60 -8.48
C ILE A 187 -2.68 -16.16 -9.58
N SER A 188 -2.19 -17.38 -9.43
CA SER A 188 -1.32 -17.98 -10.45
C SER A 188 -2.08 -18.35 -11.72
N ASP A 189 -3.28 -18.93 -11.58
CA ASP A 189 -4.15 -19.29 -12.70
C ASP A 189 -4.50 -18.06 -13.57
N GLU A 190 -4.71 -16.89 -12.95
CA GLU A 190 -5.17 -15.69 -13.65
C GLU A 190 -4.04 -14.74 -14.10
N LEU A 191 -2.92 -14.69 -13.35
CA LEU A 191 -1.83 -13.73 -13.60
C LEU A 191 -0.58 -14.31 -14.25
N CYS A 192 -0.25 -15.60 -14.05
CA CYS A 192 1.07 -16.11 -14.46
C CYS A 192 1.32 -15.93 -15.96
N SER A 193 0.34 -16.25 -16.81
CA SER A 193 0.49 -16.12 -18.27
C SER A 193 0.80 -14.68 -18.69
N ASP A 194 -0.03 -13.72 -18.26
CA ASP A 194 0.15 -12.31 -18.58
C ASP A 194 1.48 -11.76 -18.00
N PHE A 195 1.84 -12.14 -16.76
CA PHE A 195 3.08 -11.68 -16.13
C PHE A 195 4.32 -12.20 -16.86
N ILE A 196 4.31 -13.48 -17.26
CA ILE A 196 5.40 -14.06 -18.04
C ILE A 196 5.55 -13.33 -19.38
N GLN A 197 4.43 -13.06 -20.07
CA GLN A 197 4.44 -12.35 -21.33
C GLN A 197 5.00 -10.93 -21.17
N THR A 198 4.45 -10.14 -20.24
CA THR A 198 4.93 -8.78 -19.95
C THR A 198 6.41 -8.76 -19.53
N TYR A 199 6.85 -9.78 -18.78
CA TYR A 199 8.27 -9.89 -18.40
C TYR A 199 9.19 -10.06 -19.61
N GLN A 200 8.76 -10.83 -20.61
CA GLN A 200 9.51 -11.08 -21.84
C GLN A 200 9.55 -9.87 -22.78
N GLU A 201 8.54 -9.00 -22.73
CA GLU A 201 8.48 -7.75 -23.49
C GLU A 201 9.49 -6.71 -22.98
N ILE A 202 9.83 -6.76 -21.69
CA ILE A 202 10.81 -5.87 -21.08
C ILE A 202 12.23 -6.36 -21.37
N SER A 203 13.13 -5.43 -21.71
CA SER A 203 14.48 -5.76 -22.13
C SER A 203 15.28 -6.50 -21.04
N LYS A 204 16.11 -7.47 -21.43
CA LYS A 204 17.03 -8.19 -20.52
C LYS A 204 18.02 -7.24 -19.82
N GLU A 205 18.38 -6.14 -20.48
CA GLU A 205 19.26 -5.11 -19.93
C GLU A 205 18.62 -4.43 -18.72
N THR A 206 17.32 -4.09 -18.81
CA THR A 206 16.54 -3.55 -17.69
C THR A 206 16.61 -4.50 -16.50
N TRP A 207 16.24 -5.78 -16.67
CA TRP A 207 16.29 -6.76 -15.58
C TRP A 207 17.68 -6.90 -14.95
N SER A 208 18.73 -6.96 -15.78
CA SER A 208 20.11 -7.04 -15.29
C SER A 208 20.56 -5.80 -14.51
N THR A 209 20.01 -4.63 -14.85
CA THR A 209 20.35 -3.36 -14.21
C THR A 209 19.79 -3.27 -12.78
N TYR A 210 18.59 -3.82 -12.56
CA TYR A 210 17.86 -3.71 -11.29
C TYR A 210 18.01 -4.91 -10.36
N ARG A 211 18.47 -6.06 -10.86
CA ARG A 211 18.62 -7.29 -10.06
C ARG A 211 19.42 -7.05 -8.77
N GLY A 212 18.80 -7.37 -7.63
CA GLY A 212 19.38 -7.22 -6.29
C GLY A 212 19.49 -5.76 -5.82
N LYS A 213 18.91 -4.82 -6.56
CA LYS A 213 18.96 -3.39 -6.24
C LYS A 213 17.58 -2.76 -6.03
N SER A 214 16.49 -3.46 -6.34
CA SER A 214 15.11 -3.05 -6.08
C SER A 214 14.31 -4.25 -5.60
N ASP A 215 13.73 -4.16 -4.39
CA ASP A 215 12.88 -5.22 -3.85
C ASP A 215 11.60 -5.42 -4.70
N VAL A 216 11.13 -4.36 -5.37
CA VAL A 216 9.94 -4.41 -6.25
C VAL A 216 10.24 -5.22 -7.49
N ILE A 217 11.33 -4.88 -8.18
CA ILE A 217 11.75 -5.58 -9.39
C ILE A 217 12.13 -7.04 -9.07
N ASP A 218 12.86 -7.26 -7.98
CA ASP A 218 13.19 -8.61 -7.51
C ASP A 218 11.91 -9.40 -7.17
N GLY A 219 10.90 -8.76 -6.57
CA GLY A 219 9.61 -9.38 -6.30
C GLY A 219 8.88 -9.84 -7.56
N ILE A 220 8.86 -8.99 -8.60
CA ILE A 220 8.26 -9.31 -9.90
C ILE A 220 9.02 -10.45 -10.59
N GLU A 221 10.36 -10.36 -10.66
CA GLU A 221 11.21 -11.40 -11.27
C GLU A 221 10.99 -12.75 -10.56
N ASN A 222 11.00 -12.76 -9.23
CA ASN A 222 10.75 -13.98 -8.45
C ASN A 222 9.34 -14.55 -8.67
N PHE A 223 8.31 -13.69 -8.80
CA PHE A 223 6.95 -14.14 -9.09
C PHE A 223 6.90 -14.85 -10.44
N VAL A 224 7.49 -14.27 -11.49
CA VAL A 224 7.56 -14.85 -12.84
C VAL A 224 8.35 -16.17 -12.84
N LEU A 225 9.50 -16.22 -12.16
CA LEU A 225 10.28 -17.44 -12.00
C LEU A 225 9.46 -18.55 -11.32
N ASN A 226 8.72 -18.20 -10.26
CA ASN A 226 7.89 -19.16 -9.54
C ASN A 226 6.67 -19.61 -10.34
N CYS A 227 6.08 -18.75 -11.17
CA CYS A 227 5.08 -19.13 -12.16
C CYS A 227 5.63 -20.19 -13.12
N LYS A 228 6.84 -20.01 -13.64
CA LYS A 228 7.48 -20.99 -14.52
C LYS A 228 7.80 -22.31 -13.82
N LYS A 229 8.26 -22.27 -12.56
CA LYS A 229 8.45 -23.48 -11.74
C LYS A 229 7.13 -24.24 -11.58
N ARG A 230 6.03 -23.52 -11.33
CA ARG A 230 4.69 -24.10 -11.23
C ARG A 230 4.27 -24.75 -12.54
N GLU A 231 4.41 -24.07 -13.69
CA GLU A 231 4.08 -24.62 -15.01
C GLU A 231 4.81 -25.94 -15.29
N LEU A 232 6.13 -25.98 -15.03
CA LEU A 232 6.94 -27.18 -15.21
C LEU A 232 6.51 -28.31 -14.27
N PHE A 233 6.27 -28.00 -13.00
CA PHE A 233 5.84 -28.98 -12.03
C PHE A 233 4.44 -29.53 -12.34
N GLU A 234 3.50 -28.67 -12.75
CA GLU A 234 2.17 -29.08 -13.21
C GLU A 234 2.26 -29.99 -14.44
N ALA A 235 3.15 -29.71 -15.38
CA ALA A 235 3.38 -30.57 -16.53
C ALA A 235 3.91 -31.95 -16.13
N GLN A 236 4.83 -32.02 -15.15
CA GLN A 236 5.34 -33.28 -14.60
C GLN A 236 4.23 -34.08 -13.93
N VAL A 237 3.47 -33.46 -13.02
CA VAL A 237 2.33 -34.09 -12.33
C VAL A 237 1.27 -34.58 -13.33
N ARG A 238 1.05 -33.83 -14.42
CA ARG A 238 0.14 -34.22 -15.50
C ARG A 238 0.62 -35.48 -16.20
N ALA A 239 1.90 -35.54 -16.56
CA ALA A 239 2.52 -36.68 -17.21
C ALA A 239 2.47 -37.94 -16.33
N GLU A 240 2.76 -37.81 -15.04
CA GLU A 240 2.66 -38.89 -14.05
C GLU A 240 1.25 -39.48 -13.95
N ARG A 241 0.23 -38.66 -14.17
CA ARG A 241 -1.19 -39.08 -14.17
C ARG A 241 -1.68 -39.57 -15.53
N GLY A 242 -0.82 -39.65 -16.54
CA GLY A 242 -1.21 -40.03 -17.90
C GLY A 242 -2.15 -39.04 -18.60
N LEU A 243 -2.19 -37.79 -18.14
CA LEU A 243 -2.99 -36.73 -18.72
C LEU A 243 -2.23 -36.09 -19.90
N LYS A 244 -2.95 -35.74 -20.97
CA LYS A 244 -2.34 -35.13 -22.17
C LYS A 244 -1.86 -33.70 -21.89
N PRO A 245 -0.67 -33.30 -22.38
CA PRO A 245 -0.20 -31.92 -22.28
C PRO A 245 -1.19 -30.98 -22.99
N GLY A 246 -1.46 -29.81 -22.40
CA GLY A 246 -2.36 -28.80 -22.98
C GLY A 246 -3.87 -29.11 -22.87
N GLY A 247 -4.27 -30.13 -22.12
CA GLY A 247 -5.70 -30.38 -21.86
C GLY A 247 -6.34 -29.21 -21.10
N THR A 248 -7.32 -28.55 -21.72
CA THR A 248 -8.04 -27.37 -21.21
C THR A 248 -8.97 -27.66 -20.02
N ALA A 249 -9.25 -28.93 -19.71
CA ALA A 249 -10.42 -29.29 -18.91
C ALA A 249 -10.19 -29.31 -17.38
N GLU A 250 -8.95 -29.26 -16.89
CA GLU A 250 -8.74 -29.33 -15.44
C GLU A 250 -7.44 -28.66 -15.01
N HIS A 251 -7.57 -27.52 -14.32
CA HIS A 251 -6.46 -26.96 -13.53
C HIS A 251 -6.07 -27.97 -12.47
N LEU A 252 -4.77 -28.30 -12.42
CA LEU A 252 -4.27 -29.32 -11.53
C LEU A 252 -4.10 -28.75 -10.12
N SER A 253 -4.52 -29.53 -9.13
CA SER A 253 -4.19 -29.26 -7.73
C SER A 253 -2.78 -29.77 -7.43
N ILE A 254 -1.90 -28.86 -7.03
CA ILE A 254 -0.52 -29.19 -6.63
C ILE A 254 -0.55 -29.99 -5.32
N PRO A 255 0.09 -31.17 -5.24
CA PRO A 255 0.15 -31.93 -3.99
C PRO A 255 1.02 -31.20 -2.93
N PRO A 256 0.80 -31.45 -1.63
CA PRO A 256 1.71 -31.03 -0.58
C PRO A 256 3.15 -31.54 -0.83
N PRO A 257 4.21 -30.77 -0.51
CA PRO A 257 4.21 -29.47 0.19
C PRO A 257 4.06 -28.23 -0.71
N GLY A 258 3.75 -28.40 -2.00
CA GLY A 258 3.79 -27.35 -3.00
C GLY A 258 4.85 -27.59 -4.08
N VAL A 259 5.16 -26.56 -4.86
CA VAL A 259 6.18 -26.62 -5.91
C VAL A 259 7.58 -26.55 -5.27
N PRO A 260 8.51 -27.47 -5.59
CA PRO A 260 9.87 -27.43 -5.05
C PRO A 260 10.59 -26.12 -5.43
N ARG A 261 11.25 -25.50 -4.45
CA ARG A 261 11.92 -24.19 -4.62
C ARG A 261 13.19 -24.27 -5.46
N ASP A 262 13.82 -25.44 -5.48
CA ASP A 262 15.10 -25.78 -6.10
C ASP A 262 14.99 -26.24 -7.56
N LEU A 263 13.79 -26.18 -8.17
CA LEU A 263 13.63 -26.39 -9.60
C LEU A 263 14.45 -25.35 -10.38
N ASP A 264 15.40 -25.84 -11.18
CA ASP A 264 16.21 -25.01 -12.05
C ASP A 264 15.38 -24.57 -13.26
N VAL A 265 15.13 -23.26 -13.34
CA VAL A 265 14.32 -22.65 -14.38
C VAL A 265 15.01 -21.39 -14.86
N SER A 266 15.34 -21.39 -16.14
CA SER A 266 15.84 -20.22 -16.85
C SER A 266 14.69 -19.58 -17.62
N VAL A 267 14.46 -18.27 -17.40
CA VAL A 267 13.43 -17.51 -18.14
C VAL A 267 13.82 -17.35 -19.63
N GLY A 268 15.09 -17.57 -19.96
CA GLY A 268 15.61 -17.41 -21.33
C GLY A 268 15.33 -18.59 -22.26
N ASP A 269 14.97 -19.76 -21.73
CA ASP A 269 14.93 -21.01 -22.49
C ASP A 269 13.53 -21.49 -22.86
N THR A 270 12.48 -20.71 -22.57
CA THR A 270 11.15 -21.05 -23.07
C THR A 270 11.10 -20.89 -24.59
N PRO A 271 10.85 -21.96 -25.35
CA PRO A 271 10.72 -21.86 -26.80
C PRO A 271 9.56 -20.90 -27.11
N HIS A 272 9.80 -19.92 -27.98
CA HIS A 272 8.84 -18.93 -28.49
C HIS A 272 7.63 -19.54 -29.26
N HIS A 273 7.28 -20.81 -29.06
CA HIS A 273 6.40 -21.58 -29.94
C HIS A 273 4.95 -21.73 -29.43
N LEU A 274 4.53 -20.94 -28.45
CA LEU A 274 3.10 -20.73 -28.24
C LEU A 274 2.79 -19.29 -28.63
N SER A 275 2.71 -19.07 -29.96
CA SER A 275 2.09 -17.89 -30.53
C SER A 275 0.64 -17.86 -30.01
N PHE A 276 0.44 -17.10 -28.94
CA PHE A 276 -0.86 -16.71 -28.46
C PHE A 276 -1.56 -15.99 -29.62
N GLU A 277 -2.67 -16.55 -30.09
CA GLU A 277 -3.50 -15.89 -31.09
C GLU A 277 -3.80 -14.46 -30.62
N GLU A 278 -3.52 -13.53 -31.52
CA GLU A 278 -3.64 -12.09 -31.44
C GLU A 278 -4.98 -11.68 -30.82
N PHE A 279 -4.97 -11.34 -29.52
CA PHE A 279 -6.11 -10.69 -28.87
C PHE A 279 -6.00 -9.18 -29.14
N ASP A 280 -6.53 -8.75 -30.28
CA ASP A 280 -6.71 -7.35 -30.66
C ASP A 280 -7.81 -6.68 -29.80
N GLY A 281 -7.53 -6.53 -28.51
CA GLY A 281 -8.33 -5.73 -27.61
C GLY A 281 -7.80 -4.30 -27.58
N ASP A 282 -8.49 -3.39 -28.27
CA ASP A 282 -8.24 -1.93 -28.33
C ASP A 282 -7.81 -1.35 -26.97
N LEU A 283 -6.49 -1.12 -26.83
CA LEU A 283 -5.83 -0.61 -25.64
C LEU A 283 -5.76 0.94 -25.66
N GLU A 284 -6.84 1.64 -26.02
CA GLU A 284 -6.85 3.12 -26.07
C GLU A 284 -7.77 3.81 -25.04
N ALA A 285 -8.36 3.08 -24.08
CA ALA A 285 -9.36 3.65 -23.16
C ALA A 285 -8.98 3.71 -21.67
N VAL A 286 -7.70 3.62 -21.29
CA VAL A 286 -7.29 3.71 -19.86
C VAL A 286 -6.21 4.76 -19.65
N ASN A 287 -6.52 6.03 -19.96
CA ASN A 287 -5.65 7.17 -19.62
C ASN A 287 -6.25 8.11 -18.54
N ASP A 288 -7.23 7.63 -17.74
CA ASP A 288 -7.95 8.49 -16.78
C ASP A 288 -7.84 8.03 -15.31
N LYS A 289 -6.82 7.22 -14.97
CA LYS A 289 -6.64 6.66 -13.60
C LYS A 289 -5.30 7.04 -12.92
N ASN A 290 -4.65 8.11 -13.36
CA ASN A 290 -3.40 8.62 -12.78
C ASN A 290 -3.51 9.13 -11.32
N ASN A 291 -4.69 9.10 -10.69
CA ASN A 291 -4.89 9.58 -9.33
C ASN A 291 -4.52 8.56 -8.23
N LEU A 292 -4.38 7.27 -8.53
CA LEU A 292 -3.99 6.27 -7.52
C LEU A 292 -2.46 6.10 -7.39
N VAL A 293 -1.71 6.51 -8.41
CA VAL A 293 -0.27 6.25 -8.54
C VAL A 293 0.59 7.41 -8.03
N SER A 294 0.07 8.64 -8.08
CA SER A 294 0.73 9.81 -7.46
C SER A 294 0.90 9.66 -5.93
N ASP A 295 0.07 8.83 -5.28
CA ASP A 295 0.17 8.53 -3.85
C ASP A 295 1.39 7.66 -3.50
N TRP A 296 1.88 6.84 -4.45
CA TRP A 296 3.09 6.04 -4.26
C TRP A 296 4.38 6.85 -4.46
N ARG A 297 4.40 7.77 -5.43
CA ARG A 297 5.58 8.64 -5.70
C ARG A 297 5.88 9.61 -4.55
N SER A 298 4.88 10.04 -3.79
CA SER A 298 5.08 10.90 -2.61
C SER A 298 5.76 10.19 -1.43
N PHE A 299 5.85 8.86 -1.46
CA PHE A 299 6.20 8.08 -0.27
C PHE A 299 7.70 7.82 -0.14
N ASP A 300 8.42 7.68 -1.26
CA ASP A 300 9.86 7.37 -1.24
C ASP A 300 10.73 8.60 -0.92
N ASP A 301 10.19 9.82 -1.07
CA ASP A 301 10.85 11.05 -0.64
C ASP A 301 10.87 11.24 0.89
N PHE A 302 10.15 10.41 1.66
CA PHE A 302 10.09 10.51 3.13
C PHE A 302 11.06 9.56 3.86
N GLU A 303 11.91 8.82 3.15
CA GLU A 303 12.97 7.99 3.75
C GLU A 303 14.20 8.81 4.22
N GLY A 304 14.02 10.12 4.40
CA GLY A 304 14.99 11.05 4.97
C GLY A 304 15.09 10.94 6.49
N ASP A 305 16.27 10.57 6.96
CA ASP A 305 16.76 10.63 8.34
C ASP A 305 16.05 9.71 9.36
N ARG A 306 16.41 8.43 9.34
CA ARG A 306 16.49 7.69 10.62
C ARG A 306 17.58 8.36 11.47
N PRO A 307 17.27 8.92 12.64
CA PRO A 307 18.29 9.45 13.53
C PRO A 307 19.22 8.30 13.90
N GLY A 308 20.49 8.43 13.54
CA GLY A 308 21.50 7.42 13.81
C GLY A 308 21.56 7.11 15.30
N ASP A 309 21.43 5.83 15.63
CA ASP A 309 21.76 5.29 16.93
C ASP A 309 23.23 5.65 17.24
N LYS A 310 23.40 6.47 18.27
CA LYS A 310 24.67 6.69 18.98
C LYS A 310 24.65 5.90 20.27
#